data_AF-Q9YI31-F1
#
_entry.id   AF-Q9YI31-F1
#
_cell.length_a   1.000
_cell.length_b   1.000
_cell.length_c   1.000
_cell.angle_alpha   90.00
_cell.angle_beta   90.00
_cell.angle_gamma   90.00
#
_symmetry.space_group_name_H-M   'P 1'
#
loop_
_entity.id
_entity.type
_entity.pdbx_description
1 polymer ?
#
loop_
_entity_poly.entity_id
_entity_poly.type
_entity_poly.pdbx_seq_one_letter_code
_entity_poly.pdbx_strand_id
1 'polypeptide(L)'
;TPEEPPPCPASQVKLETNSIANIYRKHFLGKEHFNYYSVDSALGHLVFSVKYDVIGDQEHLRLMLRSKFKTCHDVIPISCLTEFPNVVQMAKLVCEEVNVDRFYPVLYPKVSWNRNLKNECHGHFFHCPSFVTHLKASRLIVTFDKHVISNNFKFGVIYQKFAQAS
;
A
#
# COMPACT_ATOMS: atom_id res chain seq x y z
N THR A 1 20.56 43.74 -21.20
CA THR A 1 20.57 42.26 -21.18
C THR A 1 19.13 41.81 -21.19
N PRO A 2 18.66 40.97 -22.12
CA PRO A 2 17.26 40.58 -22.18
C PRO A 2 16.92 39.69 -20.97
N GLU A 3 15.80 39.98 -20.29
CA GLU A 3 15.26 39.16 -19.21
C GLU A 3 14.86 37.76 -19.72
N GLU A 4 15.32 36.75 -18.99
CA GLU A 4 14.90 35.36 -19.15
C GLU A 4 13.50 35.19 -18.51
N PRO A 5 12.49 34.69 -19.25
CA PRO A 5 11.17 34.49 -18.70
C PRO A 5 11.17 33.37 -17.63
N PRO A 6 10.34 33.47 -16.58
CA PRO A 6 10.31 32.47 -15.52
C PRO A 6 9.92 31.09 -16.08
N PRO A 7 10.53 29.99 -15.60
CA PRO A 7 10.19 28.66 -16.06
C PRO A 7 8.73 28.36 -15.74
N CYS A 8 7.92 28.18 -16.80
CA CYS A 8 6.53 27.76 -16.69
C CYS A 8 6.47 26.52 -15.78
N PRO A 9 5.60 26.48 -14.75
CA PRO A 9 5.36 25.25 -14.02
C PRO A 9 4.82 24.26 -15.04
N ALA A 10 5.62 23.27 -15.39
CA ALA A 10 5.16 22.13 -16.16
C ALA A 10 4.03 21.51 -15.36
N SER A 11 2.80 21.88 -15.70
CA SER A 11 1.59 21.26 -15.21
C SER A 11 1.63 19.85 -15.80
N GLN A 12 2.31 18.96 -15.08
CA GLN A 12 2.36 17.56 -15.41
C GLN A 12 0.92 17.07 -15.25
N VAL A 13 0.18 17.06 -16.35
CA VAL A 13 -1.22 16.62 -16.41
C VAL A 13 -1.23 15.15 -16.00
N LYS A 14 -1.44 14.94 -14.70
CA LYS A 14 -1.44 13.63 -14.08
C LYS A 14 -2.82 13.05 -14.36
N LEU A 15 -2.89 12.22 -15.40
CA LEU A 15 -4.06 11.38 -15.69
C LEU A 15 -4.58 10.82 -14.36
N GLU A 16 -5.88 10.95 -14.09
CA GLU A 16 -6.54 10.43 -12.88
C GLU A 16 -6.38 8.91 -12.83
N THR A 17 -5.24 8.50 -12.30
CA THR A 17 -4.87 7.13 -12.00
C THR A 17 -5.11 6.97 -10.52
N ASN A 18 -5.64 5.83 -10.08
CA ASN A 18 -5.82 5.52 -8.66
C ASN A 18 -4.48 5.74 -7.92
N SER A 19 -4.34 6.91 -7.30
CA SER A 19 -3.06 7.45 -6.84
C SER A 19 -2.43 6.55 -5.77
N ILE A 20 -3.31 5.81 -5.08
CA ILE A 20 -3.06 4.84 -4.03
C ILE A 20 -2.23 3.66 -4.54
N ALA A 21 -2.44 3.19 -5.77
CA ALA A 21 -1.67 2.07 -6.33
C ALA A 21 -0.16 2.39 -6.48
N ASN A 22 0.19 3.67 -6.67
CA ASN A 22 1.60 4.09 -6.70
C ASN A 22 2.20 4.24 -5.29
N ILE A 23 1.38 4.41 -4.25
CA ILE A 23 1.84 4.55 -2.87
C ILE A 23 2.51 3.26 -2.40
N TYR A 24 1.90 2.11 -2.68
CA TYR A 24 2.49 0.83 -2.27
C TYR A 24 3.87 0.61 -2.89
N ARG A 25 3.99 0.88 -4.20
CA ARG A 25 5.28 0.79 -4.91
C ARG A 25 6.34 1.74 -4.34
N LYS A 26 5.96 2.98 -4.03
CA LYS A 26 6.90 4.03 -3.58
C LYS A 26 7.33 3.85 -2.11
N HIS A 27 6.39 3.45 -1.25
CA HIS A 27 6.60 3.48 0.19
C HIS A 27 6.75 2.10 0.84
N PHE A 28 6.17 1.04 0.27
CA PHE A 28 6.16 -0.30 0.89
C PHE A 28 7.04 -1.32 0.15
N LEU A 29 7.03 -1.31 -1.19
CA LEU A 29 7.77 -2.30 -1.97
C LEU A 29 9.29 -2.19 -1.72
N GLY A 30 9.90 -3.32 -1.34
CA GLY A 30 11.34 -3.41 -1.05
C GLY A 30 11.77 -2.72 0.24
N LYS A 31 10.83 -2.24 1.06
CA LYS A 31 11.07 -1.62 2.36
C LYS A 31 10.41 -2.44 3.46
N GLU A 32 10.91 -2.33 4.68
CA GLU A 32 10.30 -2.98 5.84
C GLU A 32 8.87 -2.47 6.07
N HIS A 33 7.93 -3.40 6.19
CA HIS A 33 6.55 -3.15 6.56
C HIS A 33 5.92 -4.43 7.09
N PHE A 34 4.72 -4.32 7.66
CA PHE A 34 3.92 -5.45 8.11
C PHE A 34 2.68 -5.57 7.23
N ASN A 35 2.35 -6.80 6.84
CA ASN A 35 1.10 -7.09 6.15
C ASN A 35 0.26 -7.98 7.04
N TYR A 36 -1.02 -7.65 7.11
CA TYR A 36 -2.04 -8.39 7.84
C TYR A 36 -3.17 -8.73 6.90
N TYR A 37 -3.86 -9.82 7.17
CA TYR A 37 -5.10 -10.17 6.51
C TYR A 37 -6.20 -10.39 7.55
N SER A 38 -7.43 -10.11 7.15
CA SER A 38 -8.62 -10.46 7.91
C SER A 38 -9.78 -10.67 6.95
N VAL A 39 -10.91 -11.12 7.48
CA VAL A 39 -12.15 -11.27 6.72
C VAL A 39 -13.24 -10.59 7.51
N ASP A 40 -13.82 -9.57 6.90
CA ASP A 40 -14.95 -8.82 7.42
C ASP A 40 -16.23 -9.35 6.75
N SER A 41 -17.30 -9.46 7.52
CA SER A 41 -18.57 -10.00 7.01
C SER A 41 -19.25 -9.07 5.99
N ALA A 42 -19.04 -7.76 6.10
CA ALA A 42 -19.60 -6.74 5.20
C ALA A 42 -18.60 -6.34 4.10
N LEU A 43 -17.33 -6.11 4.45
CA LEU A 43 -16.31 -5.62 3.51
C LEU A 43 -15.56 -6.75 2.77
N GLY A 44 -15.73 -7.99 3.21
CA GLY A 44 -15.08 -9.17 2.64
C GLY A 44 -13.62 -9.32 3.05
N HIS A 45 -12.78 -9.81 2.14
CA HIS A 45 -11.36 -10.00 2.41
C HIS A 45 -10.65 -8.65 2.57
N LEU A 46 -9.97 -8.49 3.70
CA LEU A 46 -9.19 -7.31 4.03
C LEU A 46 -7.70 -7.66 3.99
N VAL A 47 -6.91 -6.81 3.33
CA VAL A 47 -5.45 -6.84 3.39
C VAL A 47 -4.97 -5.49 3.91
N PHE A 48 -4.29 -5.49 5.04
CA PHE A 48 -3.83 -4.28 5.72
C PHE A 48 -2.31 -4.23 5.77
N SER A 49 -1.73 -3.18 5.20
CA SER A 49 -0.30 -2.93 5.19
C SER A 49 0.03 -1.75 6.10
N VAL A 50 0.94 -1.95 7.05
CA VAL A 50 1.37 -0.96 8.04
C VAL A 50 2.87 -0.76 7.91
N LYS A 51 3.31 0.50 7.85
CA LYS A 51 4.72 0.84 7.76
C LYS A 51 5.07 2.03 8.65
N TYR A 52 6.20 1.92 9.33
CA TYR A 52 6.87 3.05 9.97
C TYR A 52 7.78 3.74 8.95
N ASP A 53 7.63 5.05 8.80
CA ASP A 53 8.42 5.88 7.90
C ASP A 53 8.92 7.10 8.66
N VAL A 54 10.15 7.53 8.41
CA VAL A 54 10.67 8.80 8.92
C VAL A 54 10.61 9.80 7.78
N ILE A 55 9.86 10.89 7.97
CA ILE A 55 9.71 11.96 6.98
C ILE A 55 10.37 13.20 7.57
N GLY A 56 11.57 13.53 7.07
CA GLY A 56 12.41 14.55 7.67
C GLY A 56 12.99 14.04 9.00
N ASP A 57 12.60 14.69 10.10
CA ASP A 57 12.99 14.34 11.47
C ASP A 57 11.78 13.93 12.33
N GLN A 58 10.68 13.50 11.69
CA GLN A 58 9.43 13.13 12.35
C GLN A 58 9.00 11.73 11.95
N GLU A 59 8.65 10.91 12.94
CA GLU A 59 8.17 9.55 12.74
C GLU A 59 6.70 9.55 12.34
N HIS A 60 6.38 8.78 11.30
CA HIS A 60 5.03 8.66 10.76
C HIS A 60 4.65 7.19 10.60
N LEU A 61 3.40 6.89 10.92
CA LEU A 61 2.76 5.62 10.65
C LEU A 61 1.97 5.72 9.34
N ARG A 62 2.43 5.00 8.32
CA ARG A 62 1.74 4.90 7.04
C ARG A 62 0.87 3.65 7.02
N LEU A 63 -0.42 3.86 6.83
CA LEU A 63 -1.44 2.82 6.90
C LEU A 63 -2.11 2.65 5.53
N MET A 64 -2.33 1.41 5.09
CA MET A 64 -2.95 1.13 3.80
C MET A 64 -3.84 -0.12 3.88
N LEU A 65 -5.15 0.07 3.82
CA LEU A 65 -6.16 -0.99 3.90
C LEU A 65 -6.77 -1.23 2.53
N ARG A 66 -6.78 -2.49 2.09
CA ARG A 66 -7.43 -2.93 0.85
C ARG A 66 -8.64 -3.78 1.21
N SER A 67 -9.80 -3.39 0.71
CA SER A 67 -11.02 -4.21 0.72
C SER A 67 -11.43 -4.54 -0.72
N LYS A 68 -12.50 -5.32 -0.85
CA LYS A 68 -13.09 -5.63 -2.17
C LYS A 68 -13.56 -4.37 -2.92
N PHE A 69 -14.01 -3.35 -2.19
CA PHE A 69 -14.70 -2.19 -2.76
C PHE A 69 -13.83 -0.94 -2.80
N LYS A 70 -12.88 -0.80 -1.87
CA LYS A 70 -12.05 0.40 -1.74
C LYS A 70 -10.66 0.06 -1.22
N THR A 71 -9.68 0.86 -1.63
CA THR A 71 -8.37 0.90 -0.99
C THR A 71 -8.25 2.24 -0.28
N CYS A 72 -8.04 2.21 1.02
CA CYS A 72 -7.90 3.40 1.86
C CYS A 72 -6.43 3.53 2.29
N HIS A 73 -5.93 4.76 2.34
CA HIS A 73 -4.56 5.09 2.69
C HIS A 73 -4.55 6.31 3.61
N ASP A 74 -3.73 6.27 4.66
CA ASP A 74 -3.52 7.39 5.56
C ASP A 74 -2.07 7.46 6.07
N VAL A 75 -1.67 8.62 6.61
CA VAL A 75 -0.36 8.85 7.22
C VAL A 75 -0.53 9.64 8.51
N ILE A 76 -0.25 8.99 9.63
CA ILE A 76 -0.47 9.54 10.97
C ILE A 76 0.89 9.82 11.62
N PRO A 77 1.20 11.06 12.03
CA PRO A 77 2.39 11.34 12.82
C PRO A 77 2.35 10.58 14.15
N ILE A 78 3.46 9.96 14.55
CA ILE A 78 3.53 9.23 15.84
C ILE A 78 3.33 10.18 17.02
N SER A 79 3.72 11.45 16.89
CA SER A 79 3.49 12.49 17.90
C SER A 79 2.00 12.74 18.20
N CYS A 80 1.09 12.35 17.30
CA CYS A 80 -0.36 12.43 17.52
C CYS A 80 -0.92 11.24 18.30
N LEU A 81 -0.11 10.21 18.58
CA LEU A 81 -0.53 9.00 19.28
C LEU A 81 -0.05 9.06 20.74
N THR A 82 -0.99 9.06 21.68
CA THR A 82 -0.69 9.04 23.12
C THR A 82 -0.29 7.65 23.60
N GLU A 83 -0.83 6.61 22.96
CA GLU A 83 -0.48 5.21 23.14
C GLU A 83 -0.48 4.51 21.77
N PHE A 84 0.30 3.45 21.63
CA PHE A 84 0.43 2.77 20.34
C PHE A 84 -0.81 1.90 20.08
N PRO A 85 -1.67 2.23 19.08
CA PRO A 85 -2.92 1.51 18.86
C PRO A 85 -2.64 0.09 18.36
N ASN A 86 -3.52 -0.85 18.70
CA ASN A 86 -3.44 -2.19 18.14
C ASN A 86 -3.79 -2.19 16.64
N VAL A 87 -3.51 -3.29 15.93
CA VAL A 87 -3.72 -3.39 14.47
C VAL A 87 -5.18 -3.15 14.06
N VAL A 88 -6.15 -3.59 14.86
CA VAL A 88 -7.58 -3.36 14.60
C VAL A 88 -7.91 -1.87 14.78
N GLN A 89 -7.41 -1.23 15.83
CA GLN A 89 -7.58 0.21 16.05
C GLN A 89 -6.94 1.02 14.91
N MET A 90 -5.75 0.65 14.46
CA MET A 90 -5.12 1.26 13.28
C MET A 90 -5.96 1.11 12.02
N ALA A 91 -6.57 -0.07 11.79
CA ALA A 91 -7.43 -0.27 10.64
C ALA A 91 -8.67 0.63 10.70
N LYS A 92 -9.25 0.83 11.90
CA LYS A 92 -10.38 1.73 12.13
C LYS A 92 -10.04 3.21 11.93
N LEU A 93 -8.80 3.63 12.21
CA LEU A 93 -8.35 5.01 11.90
C LEU A 93 -8.41 5.31 10.39
N VAL A 94 -8.19 4.31 9.54
CA VAL A 94 -8.22 4.45 8.08
C VAL A 94 -9.61 4.21 7.51
N CYS A 95 -10.38 3.31 8.12
CA CYS A 95 -11.71 2.92 7.66
C CYS A 95 -12.58 2.49 8.85
N GLU A 96 -13.46 3.39 9.30
CA GLU A 96 -14.33 3.18 10.46
C GLU A 96 -15.29 1.99 10.29
N GLU A 97 -15.66 1.65 9.06
CA GLU A 97 -16.55 0.52 8.71
C GLU A 97 -15.93 -0.86 9.02
N VAL A 98 -14.65 -0.94 9.34
CA VAL A 98 -13.98 -2.23 9.64
C VAL A 98 -14.50 -2.80 10.95
N ASN A 99 -15.12 -3.98 10.86
CA ASN A 99 -15.66 -4.70 11.99
C ASN A 99 -15.06 -6.12 12.07
N VAL A 100 -13.80 -6.17 12.48
CA VAL A 100 -13.08 -7.43 12.73
C VAL A 100 -12.54 -7.47 14.15
N ASP A 101 -12.58 -8.64 14.78
CA ASP A 101 -12.02 -8.83 16.12
C ASP A 101 -10.49 -8.92 16.09
N ARG A 102 -9.94 -9.39 14.97
CA ARG A 102 -8.51 -9.68 14.86
C ARG A 102 -7.99 -9.57 13.42
N PHE A 103 -6.75 -9.13 13.32
CA PHE A 103 -5.92 -9.25 12.12
C PHE A 103 -4.88 -10.34 12.30
N TYR A 104 -4.65 -11.11 11.24
CA TYR A 104 -3.65 -12.17 11.20
C TYR A 104 -2.42 -11.70 10.42
N PRO A 105 -1.20 -11.85 10.95
CA PRO A 105 0.00 -11.46 10.22
C PRO A 105 0.16 -12.35 8.98
N VAL A 106 0.43 -11.73 7.82
CA VAL A 106 0.75 -12.44 6.58
C VAL A 106 2.17 -12.96 6.70
N LEU A 107 2.32 -14.11 7.34
CA LEU A 107 3.56 -14.88 7.37
C LEU A 107 3.46 -15.89 6.24
N TYR A 108 4.24 -15.74 5.17
CA TYR A 108 4.22 -16.72 4.07
C TYR A 108 5.05 -17.95 4.48
N PRO A 109 4.44 -19.08 4.89
CA PRO A 109 5.16 -20.25 5.34
C PRO A 109 5.31 -21.16 4.13
N LYS A 110 6.25 -20.83 3.24
CA LYS A 110 6.77 -21.80 2.27
C LYS A 110 8.29 -21.78 2.30
N VAL A 111 8.80 -22.24 3.43
CA VAL A 111 10.02 -23.04 3.48
C VAL A 111 9.58 -24.36 4.10
N SER A 112 9.63 -25.42 3.30
CA SER A 112 9.60 -26.79 3.80
C SER A 112 10.66 -26.88 4.90
N TRP A 113 10.21 -27.11 6.13
CA TRP A 113 11.08 -27.41 7.27
C TRP A 113 11.81 -28.72 6.97
N ASN A 114 12.95 -28.65 6.28
CA ASN A 114 13.91 -29.75 6.29
C ASN A 114 14.59 -29.72 7.67
N ARG A 115 14.38 -30.78 8.46
CA ARG A 115 14.78 -30.94 9.87
C ARG A 115 16.30 -30.96 10.14
N ASN A 116 17.15 -30.49 9.23
CA ASN A 116 18.61 -30.59 9.37
C ASN A 116 19.28 -29.21 9.38
N LEU A 117 18.97 -28.39 10.37
CA LEU A 117 19.85 -27.29 10.76
C LEU A 117 19.90 -27.20 12.30
N LYS A 118 20.24 -28.31 12.95
CA LYS A 118 20.96 -28.25 14.22
C LYS A 118 22.43 -28.11 13.84
N ASN A 119 23.09 -27.12 14.44
CA ASN A 119 24.53 -26.88 14.40
C ASN A 119 24.98 -25.99 13.24
N GLU A 120 24.85 -24.69 13.40
CA GLU A 120 25.92 -23.71 13.14
C GLU A 120 25.37 -22.30 13.38
N CYS A 121 25.41 -21.86 14.65
CA CYS A 121 25.23 -20.46 14.99
C CYS A 121 26.43 -19.99 15.81
N HIS A 122 27.56 -19.78 15.15
CA HIS A 122 28.61 -18.89 15.63
C HIS A 122 28.83 -17.78 14.60
N GLY A 123 28.56 -16.54 15.01
CA GLY A 123 29.12 -15.35 14.40
C GLY A 123 28.54 -14.90 13.05
N HIS A 124 28.04 -13.66 13.05
CA HIS A 124 27.88 -12.77 11.89
C HIS A 124 26.73 -13.04 10.90
N PHE A 125 25.78 -12.08 10.91
CA PHE A 125 24.82 -11.78 9.83
C PHE A 125 23.97 -12.96 9.32
N PHE A 126 23.03 -13.40 10.16
CA PHE A 126 21.91 -14.21 9.68
C PHE A 126 20.96 -13.36 8.85
N HIS A 127 21.03 -13.54 7.53
CA HIS A 127 19.98 -13.20 6.58
C HIS A 127 18.70 -13.96 7.02
N CYS A 128 17.82 -13.25 7.73
CA CYS A 128 16.66 -13.87 8.37
C CYS A 128 15.64 -14.35 7.31
N PRO A 129 15.15 -15.60 7.37
CA PRO A 129 14.13 -16.12 6.44
C PRO A 129 12.84 -15.28 6.39
N SER A 130 12.56 -14.52 7.45
CA SER A 130 11.46 -13.56 7.57
C SER A 130 11.49 -12.46 6.50
N PHE A 131 12.68 -12.06 6.02
CA PHE A 131 12.81 -11.00 5.03
C PHE A 131 12.41 -11.47 3.62
N VAL A 132 12.72 -12.72 3.27
CA VAL A 132 12.44 -13.31 1.94
C VAL A 132 10.95 -13.62 1.75
N THR A 133 10.24 -13.98 2.83
CA THR A 133 8.80 -14.28 2.81
C THR A 133 7.96 -13.02 2.66
N HIS A 134 8.38 -11.93 3.31
CA HIS A 134 7.80 -10.60 3.19
C HIS A 134 7.85 -10.06 1.74
N LEU A 135 8.98 -10.24 1.05
CA LEU A 135 9.15 -9.84 -0.35
C LEU A 135 8.15 -10.53 -1.30
N LYS A 136 7.81 -11.80 -1.10
CA LYS A 136 6.84 -12.51 -1.97
C LYS A 136 5.41 -12.00 -1.80
N ALA A 137 4.96 -11.78 -0.57
CA ALA A 137 3.64 -11.19 -0.30
C ALA A 137 3.54 -9.79 -0.91
N SER A 138 4.56 -8.95 -0.72
CA SER A 138 4.59 -7.60 -1.30
C SER A 138 4.51 -7.58 -2.83
N ARG A 139 5.08 -8.58 -3.51
CA ARG A 139 5.01 -8.71 -4.98
C ARG A 139 3.61 -9.10 -5.48
N LEU A 140 2.86 -9.89 -4.72
CA LEU A 140 1.47 -10.20 -5.04
C LEU A 140 0.57 -8.99 -4.80
N ILE A 141 0.76 -8.30 -3.67
CA ILE A 141 0.01 -7.11 -3.28
C ILE A 141 0.18 -5.98 -4.32
N VAL A 142 1.41 -5.71 -4.77
CA VAL A 142 1.65 -4.68 -5.80
C VAL A 142 1.07 -5.07 -7.17
N THR A 143 0.95 -6.37 -7.46
CA THR A 143 0.36 -6.84 -8.72
C THR A 143 -1.15 -6.68 -8.70
N PHE A 144 -1.78 -6.95 -7.55
CA PHE A 144 -3.20 -6.70 -7.33
C PHE A 144 -3.56 -5.21 -7.52
N ASP A 145 -2.82 -4.30 -6.89
CA ASP A 145 -3.06 -2.85 -7.03
C ASP A 145 -2.96 -2.35 -8.47
N LYS A 146 -2.08 -2.97 -9.27
CA LYS A 146 -1.90 -2.60 -10.67
C LYS A 146 -3.02 -3.10 -11.56
N HIS A 147 -3.69 -4.20 -11.24
CA HIS A 147 -4.73 -4.76 -12.11
C HIS A 147 -5.97 -3.87 -12.17
N VAL A 148 -6.17 -3.01 -11.15
CA VAL A 148 -7.21 -1.97 -11.14
C VAL A 148 -6.86 -0.78 -12.06
N ILE A 149 -5.60 -0.65 -12.51
CA ILE A 149 -5.17 0.37 -13.47
C ILE A 149 -5.22 -0.22 -14.88
N SER A 150 -6.24 0.14 -15.65
CA SER A 150 -6.21 -0.05 -17.11
C SER A 150 -5.38 1.07 -17.75
N ASN A 151 -4.31 0.71 -18.46
CA ASN A 151 -3.57 1.64 -19.32
C ASN A 151 -4.23 1.83 -20.70
N ASN A 152 -5.34 1.14 -20.96
CA ASN A 152 -6.06 1.19 -22.23
C ASN A 152 -7.37 1.95 -22.05
N PHE A 153 -7.48 3.10 -22.71
CA PHE A 153 -8.68 3.94 -22.72
C PHE A 153 -9.31 3.91 -24.12
N LYS A 154 -10.64 3.75 -24.16
CA LYS A 154 -11.42 3.89 -25.39
C LYS A 154 -12.28 5.14 -25.25
N PHE A 155 -12.07 6.10 -26.13
CA PHE A 155 -12.86 7.33 -26.17
C PHE A 155 -13.83 7.26 -27.34
N GLY A 156 -15.12 7.51 -27.07
CA GLY A 156 -16.10 7.74 -28.13
C GLY A 156 -15.98 9.17 -28.62
N VAL A 157 -15.82 9.37 -29.93
CA VAL A 157 -15.90 10.69 -30.56
C VAL A 157 -17.20 10.75 -31.32
N ILE A 158 -18.04 11.75 -31.01
CA ILE A 158 -19.29 12.02 -31.71
C ILE A 158 -19.22 13.40 -32.37
N TYR A 159 -19.77 13.50 -33.58
CA TYR A 159 -19.92 14.77 -34.29
C TYR A 159 -21.40 15.19 -34.24
N GLN A 160 -21.68 16.32 -33.60
CA GLN A 160 -23.03 16.87 -33.47
C GLN A 160 -23.24 18.00 -34.47
N LYS A 161 -24.27 17.88 -35.32
CA LYS A 161 -24.66 18.92 -36.28
C LYS A 161 -25.55 19.99 -35.62
N PHE A 162 -25.60 21.19 -36.22
CA PHE A 162 -26.48 22.27 -35.78
C PHE A 162 -27.94 21.79 -35.74
N ALA A 163 -28.62 22.06 -34.62
CA ALA A 163 -29.99 21.61 -34.31
C ALA A 163 -30.20 20.09 -34.14
N GLN A 164 -29.14 19.28 -34.04
CA GLN A 164 -29.28 17.87 -33.70
C GLN A 164 -29.57 17.70 -32.20
N ALA A 165 -30.80 17.35 -31.87
CA ALA A 165 -31.21 16.89 -30.54
C ALA A 165 -31.84 15.50 -30.68
N SER A 166 -31.13 14.50 -30.14
CA SER A 166 -31.40 13.04 -30.14
C SER A 166 -31.22 12.31 -31.47
#